data_AF-F0I7X7-F1
#
_entry.id   AF-F0I7X7-F1
#
_cell.length_a   1.000
_cell.length_b   1.000
_cell.length_c   1.000
_cell.angle_alpha   90.00
_cell.angle_beta   90.00
_cell.angle_gamma   90.00
#
_symmetry.space_group_name_H-M   'P 1'
#
loop_
_entity.id
_entity.type
_entity.pdbx_description
1 polymer ?
#
loop_
_entity_poly.entity_id
_entity_poly.type
_entity_poly.pdbx_seq_one_letter_code
_entity_poly.pdbx_strand_id
1 'polypeptide(L)'
;MQYSEIMVRYGELSTKGKNRMRFINKLKRNIQAVLSVYPQVHVKADRDRTHVYLHGTDYQPVAESLKQIFGIQNFSPSYKIEKSVPALIEAVQSIMKEVYQEGMTFKISSKRSDHSFELDSRELNQTLGDAVFEAIPNVQVKMKAPDIELRVEIREEAAYISYETIRGAGGLPVGTSGKGMLMLSGGIDSPVAGYLALKRGVDIEAVHFASPPYTSPGALKKAQDLTRKLTKFGGNIKFIEVPFTEIQEEIKAKAPEAYLMTLTRRFMMRITDRIREERSAQVIINGESLGQVASQTIESMQAINAVTNTPIIRPVVTMDKLEIIDIAEKIDTFQISIQPFEDCCTIFAPDRPKTNPKIKNAEKYETYLDVEGLVERAVAGIMITEITPEAETDEVDELIEELL
;
A
#
# COMPACT_ATOMS: atom_id res chain seq x y z
N MET A 1 -32.69 -1.03 -7.02
CA MET A 1 -32.52 -0.37 -5.70
C MET A 1 -31.13 0.24 -5.62
N GLN A 2 -30.85 1.18 -4.71
CA GLN A 2 -29.50 1.74 -4.54
C GLN A 2 -28.91 1.37 -3.19
N TYR A 3 -27.60 1.13 -3.16
CA TYR A 3 -26.88 0.89 -1.92
C TYR A 3 -26.91 2.11 -1.00
N SER A 4 -27.08 1.86 0.29
CA SER A 4 -27.21 2.91 1.31
C SER A 4 -25.93 3.08 2.12
N GLU A 5 -25.27 1.97 2.46
CA GLU A 5 -24.03 1.94 3.21
C GLU A 5 -23.12 0.80 2.74
N ILE A 6 -21.82 0.99 2.93
CA ILE A 6 -20.80 -0.04 2.78
C ILE A 6 -20.26 -0.37 4.17
N MET A 7 -20.41 -1.63 4.56
CA MET A 7 -19.91 -2.14 5.83
C MET A 7 -18.51 -2.75 5.65
N VAL A 8 -17.52 -2.08 6.22
CA VAL A 8 -16.09 -2.41 6.16
C VAL A 8 -15.70 -3.29 7.36
N ARG A 9 -15.03 -4.42 7.08
CA ARG A 9 -14.45 -5.32 8.08
C ARG A 9 -12.94 -5.13 8.16
N TYR A 10 -12.45 -5.01 9.38
CA TYR A 10 -11.04 -4.74 9.68
C TYR A 10 -10.13 -5.95 9.42
N GLY A 11 -8.95 -5.71 8.84
CA GLY A 11 -7.88 -6.69 8.71
C GLY A 11 -7.10 -6.87 10.01
N GLU A 12 -6.71 -8.11 10.31
CA GLU A 12 -5.78 -8.49 11.39
C GLU A 12 -6.12 -7.94 12.80
N LEU A 13 -7.37 -7.54 13.05
CA LEU A 13 -7.77 -6.89 14.30
C LEU A 13 -7.62 -7.80 15.53
N SER A 14 -7.80 -9.11 15.35
CA SER A 14 -7.63 -10.12 16.41
C SER A 14 -6.19 -10.15 16.97
N THR A 15 -5.21 -9.69 16.21
CA THR A 15 -3.81 -9.58 16.66
C THR A 15 -3.55 -8.33 17.51
N LYS A 16 -4.50 -7.40 17.57
CA LYS A 16 -4.33 -6.09 18.22
C LYS A 16 -5.07 -6.08 19.55
N GLY A 17 -4.37 -6.41 20.63
CA GLY A 17 -4.88 -6.36 22.00
C GLY A 17 -5.22 -4.93 22.46
N LYS A 18 -4.37 -4.32 23.30
CA LYS A 18 -4.62 -2.97 23.85
C LYS A 18 -4.61 -1.84 22.79
N ASN A 19 -4.02 -2.07 21.62
CA ASN A 19 -3.87 -1.07 20.55
C ASN A 19 -5.02 -1.02 19.54
N ARG A 20 -6.10 -1.78 19.77
CA ARG A 20 -7.23 -1.91 18.84
C ARG A 20 -7.85 -0.57 18.45
N MET A 21 -8.03 0.34 19.42
CA MET A 21 -8.70 1.61 19.16
C MET A 21 -7.85 2.59 18.34
N ARG A 22 -6.53 2.58 18.55
CA ARG A 22 -5.60 3.34 17.70
C ARG A 22 -5.66 2.87 16.25
N PHE A 23 -5.74 1.56 16.03
CA PHE A 23 -5.87 0.96 14.71
C PHE A 23 -7.16 1.40 14.01
N ILE A 24 -8.31 1.26 14.69
CA ILE A 24 -9.62 1.62 14.15
C ILE A 24 -9.68 3.10 13.80
N ASN A 25 -9.21 3.97 14.70
CA ASN A 25 -9.21 5.42 14.45
C ASN A 25 -8.29 5.81 13.30
N LYS A 26 -7.13 5.16 13.15
CA LYS A 26 -6.23 5.43 12.02
C LYS A 26 -6.84 4.95 10.70
N LEU A 27 -7.44 3.76 10.67
CA LEU A 27 -8.15 3.28 9.49
C LEU A 27 -9.30 4.18 9.09
N LYS A 28 -10.11 4.62 10.07
CA LYS A 28 -11.19 5.60 9.84
C LYS A 28 -10.65 6.85 9.15
N ARG A 29 -9.55 7.42 9.65
CA ARG A 29 -8.93 8.63 9.07
C ARG A 29 -8.42 8.37 7.66
N ASN A 30 -7.79 7.21 7.40
CA ASN A 30 -7.31 6.85 6.07
C ASN A 30 -8.50 6.71 5.09
N ILE A 31 -9.59 6.06 5.51
CA ILE A 31 -10.84 5.98 4.71
C ILE A 31 -11.40 7.37 4.43
N GLN A 32 -11.49 8.24 5.46
CA GLN A 32 -12.00 9.60 5.29
C GLN A 32 -11.14 10.44 4.33
N ALA A 33 -9.81 10.30 4.38
CA ALA A 33 -8.90 11.01 3.50
C ALA A 33 -9.08 10.56 2.04
N VAL A 34 -9.14 9.25 1.78
CA VAL A 34 -9.33 8.72 0.42
C VAL A 34 -10.72 9.09 -0.12
N LEU A 35 -11.75 9.07 0.72
CA LEU A 35 -13.12 9.38 0.32
C LEU A 35 -13.47 10.88 0.37
N SER A 36 -12.49 11.77 0.60
CA SER A 36 -12.76 13.21 0.69
C SER A 36 -13.27 13.82 -0.61
N VAL A 37 -12.98 13.18 -1.75
CA VAL A 37 -13.52 13.54 -3.07
C VAL A 37 -15.03 13.31 -3.19
N TYR A 38 -15.64 12.57 -2.26
CA TYR A 38 -17.07 12.29 -2.20
C TYR A 38 -17.70 13.03 -1.01
N PRO A 39 -18.07 14.31 -1.15
CA PRO A 39 -18.45 15.17 -0.01
C PRO A 39 -19.70 14.70 0.75
N GLN A 40 -20.57 13.92 0.10
CA GLN A 40 -21.79 13.38 0.74
C GLN A 40 -21.52 12.12 1.57
N VAL A 41 -20.37 11.45 1.35
CA VAL A 41 -20.05 10.19 2.02
C VAL A 41 -19.68 10.43 3.48
N HIS A 42 -20.32 9.70 4.39
CA HIS A 42 -20.04 9.80 5.82
C HIS A 42 -19.44 8.50 6.37
N VAL A 43 -18.33 8.60 7.11
CA VAL A 43 -17.61 7.44 7.66
C VAL A 43 -17.74 7.39 9.17
N LYS A 44 -18.37 6.34 9.68
CA LYS A 44 -18.49 6.05 11.12
C LYS A 44 -17.77 4.74 11.43
N ALA A 45 -16.88 4.77 12.42
CA ALA A 45 -16.15 3.58 12.85
C ALA A 45 -16.60 3.18 14.25
N ASP A 46 -16.96 1.91 14.39
CA ASP A 46 -17.28 1.27 15.66
C ASP A 46 -16.23 0.20 16.00
N ARG A 47 -16.37 -0.43 17.17
CA ARG A 47 -15.40 -1.41 17.69
C ARG A 47 -15.13 -2.55 16.71
N ASP A 48 -16.15 -3.06 16.05
CA ASP A 48 -16.06 -4.27 15.22
C ASP A 48 -16.09 -4.00 13.71
N ARG A 49 -16.67 -2.88 13.28
CA ARG A 49 -16.90 -2.56 11.86
C ARG A 49 -16.84 -1.05 11.61
N THR A 50 -16.53 -0.65 10.39
CA THR A 50 -16.71 0.72 9.91
C THR A 50 -17.87 0.76 8.92
N HIS A 51 -18.73 1.76 9.03
CA HIS A 51 -19.85 2.02 8.13
C HIS A 51 -19.54 3.26 7.30
N VAL A 52 -19.63 3.12 5.98
CA VAL A 52 -19.48 4.19 5.00
C VAL A 52 -20.86 4.45 4.40
N TYR A 53 -21.53 5.51 4.83
CA TYR A 53 -22.85 5.90 4.35
C TYR A 53 -22.72 6.70 3.05
N LEU A 54 -23.43 6.27 2.00
CA LEU A 54 -23.26 6.82 0.65
C LEU A 54 -24.06 8.10 0.40
N HIS A 55 -25.22 8.25 1.06
CA HIS A 55 -26.14 9.39 0.90
C HIS A 55 -26.41 9.79 -0.57
N GLY A 56 -26.65 8.79 -1.42
CA GLY A 56 -26.93 9.00 -2.86
C GLY A 56 -25.69 9.10 -3.75
N THR A 57 -24.48 9.06 -3.18
CA THR A 57 -23.24 8.87 -3.97
C THR A 57 -23.25 7.49 -4.63
N ASP A 58 -22.81 7.42 -5.88
CA ASP A 58 -22.65 6.15 -6.57
C ASP A 58 -21.69 5.23 -5.81
N TYR A 59 -22.09 3.97 -5.67
CA TYR A 59 -21.35 2.95 -4.93
C TYR A 59 -20.05 2.57 -5.64
N GLN A 60 -20.07 2.47 -6.97
CA GLN A 60 -18.98 1.84 -7.71
C GLN A 60 -17.64 2.58 -7.53
N PRO A 61 -17.56 3.93 -7.66
CA PRO A 61 -16.30 4.65 -7.46
C PRO A 61 -15.81 4.61 -6.00
N VAL A 62 -16.74 4.64 -5.05
CA VAL A 62 -16.42 4.52 -3.61
C VAL A 62 -15.83 3.15 -3.31
N ALA A 63 -16.41 2.09 -3.87
CA ALA A 63 -15.92 0.72 -3.71
C ALA A 63 -14.52 0.53 -4.29
N GLU A 64 -14.24 1.06 -5.50
CA GLU A 64 -12.90 1.01 -6.09
C GLU A 64 -11.85 1.72 -5.22
N SER A 65 -12.22 2.87 -4.65
CA SER A 65 -11.36 3.61 -3.72
C SER A 65 -11.07 2.79 -2.44
N LEU A 66 -12.09 2.12 -1.87
CA LEU A 66 -11.93 1.29 -0.68
C LEU A 66 -11.05 0.05 -0.91
N LYS A 67 -11.01 -0.51 -2.12
CA LYS A 67 -10.18 -1.69 -2.44
C LYS A 67 -8.69 -1.45 -2.20
N GLN A 68 -8.23 -0.20 -2.34
CA GLN A 68 -6.82 0.16 -2.24
C GLN A 68 -6.35 0.45 -0.80
N ILE A 69 -7.27 0.54 0.17
CA ILE A 69 -6.95 0.98 1.52
C ILE A 69 -6.46 -0.18 2.38
N PHE A 70 -5.19 -0.14 2.78
CA PHE A 70 -4.66 -1.10 3.75
C PHE A 70 -5.35 -1.01 5.11
N GLY A 71 -5.56 -2.17 5.73
CA GLY A 71 -6.36 -2.36 6.93
C GLY A 71 -7.81 -2.81 6.66
N ILE A 72 -8.29 -2.74 5.40
CA ILE A 72 -9.59 -3.29 5.02
C ILE A 72 -9.44 -4.74 4.58
N GLN A 73 -10.01 -5.69 5.32
CA GLN A 73 -10.00 -7.10 4.93
C GLN A 73 -10.98 -7.36 3.79
N ASN A 74 -12.20 -6.88 3.98
CA ASN A 74 -13.28 -6.96 3.02
C ASN A 74 -14.35 -5.94 3.40
N PHE A 75 -15.27 -5.69 2.48
CA PHE A 75 -16.43 -4.85 2.72
C PHE A 75 -17.65 -5.39 1.99
N SER A 76 -18.83 -5.03 2.48
CA SER A 76 -20.11 -5.46 1.94
C SER A 76 -21.01 -4.24 1.76
N PRO A 77 -21.39 -3.87 0.53
CA PRO A 77 -22.43 -2.89 0.31
C PRO A 77 -23.78 -3.45 0.77
N SER A 78 -24.67 -2.57 1.23
CA SER A 78 -25.97 -2.99 1.77
C SER A 78 -27.08 -1.99 1.49
N TYR A 79 -28.26 -2.54 1.22
CA TYR A 79 -29.50 -1.80 1.10
C TYR A 79 -30.10 -1.59 2.48
N LYS A 80 -30.54 -0.37 2.77
CA LYS A 80 -31.31 -0.03 3.96
C LYS A 80 -32.78 -0.12 3.61
N ILE A 81 -33.49 -1.02 4.28
CA ILE A 81 -34.90 -1.34 4.07
C ILE A 81 -35.67 -0.98 5.31
N GLU A 82 -36.93 -0.60 5.12
CA GLU A 82 -37.87 -0.48 6.22
C GLU A 82 -37.91 -1.78 7.04
N LYS A 83 -37.98 -1.65 8.36
CA LYS A 83 -37.96 -2.76 9.30
C LYS A 83 -39.35 -3.40 9.42
N SER A 84 -39.86 -3.98 8.34
CA SER A 84 -41.12 -4.72 8.28
C SER A 84 -41.00 -5.94 7.39
N VAL A 85 -41.71 -7.03 7.71
CA VAL A 85 -41.69 -8.25 6.89
C VAL A 85 -42.14 -8.00 5.44
N PRO A 86 -43.21 -7.23 5.16
CA PRO A 86 -43.62 -6.96 3.78
C PRO A 86 -42.52 -6.25 2.95
N ALA A 87 -41.88 -5.22 3.53
CA ALA A 87 -40.81 -4.50 2.84
C ALA A 87 -39.58 -5.37 2.59
N LEU A 88 -39.25 -6.25 3.54
CA LEU A 88 -38.16 -7.23 3.38
C LEU A 88 -38.44 -8.24 2.27
N ILE A 89 -39.67 -8.75 2.17
CA ILE A 89 -40.09 -9.66 1.10
C ILE A 89 -39.89 -8.99 -0.27
N GLU A 90 -40.43 -7.79 -0.46
CA GLU A 90 -40.31 -7.06 -1.72
C GLU A 90 -38.84 -6.79 -2.08
N ALA A 91 -38.05 -6.34 -1.10
CA ALA A 91 -36.62 -6.07 -1.29
C ALA A 91 -35.84 -7.33 -1.68
N VAL A 92 -36.06 -8.46 -0.99
CA VAL A 92 -35.40 -9.74 -1.31
C VAL A 92 -35.76 -10.20 -2.72
N GLN A 93 -37.04 -10.11 -3.10
CA GLN A 93 -37.48 -10.48 -4.43
C GLN A 93 -36.85 -9.59 -5.51
N SER A 94 -36.82 -8.28 -5.28
CA SER A 94 -36.19 -7.34 -6.21
C SER A 94 -34.70 -7.62 -6.39
N ILE A 95 -33.96 -7.83 -5.30
CA ILE A 95 -32.52 -8.10 -5.34
C ILE A 95 -32.25 -9.45 -6.04
N MET A 96 -33.00 -10.50 -5.70
CA MET A 96 -32.79 -11.81 -6.31
C MET A 96 -33.07 -11.83 -7.81
N LYS A 97 -34.10 -11.10 -8.28
CA LYS A 97 -34.37 -10.98 -9.73
C LYS A 97 -33.24 -10.30 -10.50
N GLU A 98 -32.48 -9.42 -9.86
CA GLU A 98 -31.35 -8.72 -10.47
C GLU A 98 -30.07 -9.56 -10.46
N VAL A 99 -29.83 -10.32 -9.37
CA VAL A 99 -28.56 -11.02 -9.13
C VAL A 99 -28.57 -12.48 -9.60
N TYR A 100 -29.73 -13.15 -9.56
CA TYR A 100 -29.82 -14.58 -9.91
C TYR A 100 -29.58 -14.81 -11.40
N GLN A 101 -28.78 -15.83 -11.69
CA GLN A 101 -28.64 -16.41 -13.02
C GLN A 101 -29.03 -17.89 -12.96
N GLU A 102 -29.58 -18.41 -14.05
CA GLU A 102 -30.11 -19.77 -14.09
C GLU A 102 -29.05 -20.81 -13.66
N GLY A 103 -29.44 -21.68 -12.73
CA GLY A 103 -28.55 -22.71 -12.16
C GLY A 103 -27.78 -22.28 -10.92
N MET A 104 -27.86 -21.02 -10.50
CA MET A 104 -27.28 -20.58 -9.22
C MET A 104 -28.05 -21.13 -8.02
N THR A 105 -27.33 -21.28 -6.90
CA THR A 105 -27.88 -21.66 -5.60
C THR A 105 -27.87 -20.49 -4.63
N PHE A 106 -28.82 -20.47 -3.70
CA PHE A 106 -28.91 -19.38 -2.72
C PHE A 106 -29.06 -19.85 -1.27
N LYS A 107 -28.84 -18.92 -0.35
CA LYS A 107 -29.14 -19.05 1.07
C LYS A 107 -29.53 -17.69 1.66
N ILE A 108 -30.53 -17.67 2.54
CA ILE A 108 -30.79 -16.53 3.44
C ILE A 108 -30.04 -16.76 4.76
N SER A 109 -29.30 -15.75 5.20
CA SER A 109 -28.59 -15.73 6.48
C SER A 109 -29.00 -14.49 7.27
N SER A 110 -30.04 -14.60 8.08
CA SER A 110 -30.48 -13.50 8.94
C SER A 110 -29.76 -13.44 10.28
N LYS A 111 -29.58 -12.21 10.79
CA LYS A 111 -29.09 -11.92 12.13
C LYS A 111 -29.89 -10.78 12.73
N ARG A 112 -30.30 -10.94 13.99
CA ARG A 112 -31.04 -9.92 14.74
C ARG A 112 -30.16 -9.32 15.83
N SER A 113 -29.93 -8.02 15.75
CA SER A 113 -29.45 -7.23 16.88
C SER A 113 -30.62 -6.63 17.67
N ASP A 114 -31.72 -6.34 16.97
CA ASP A 114 -33.00 -6.00 17.57
C ASP A 114 -33.84 -7.26 17.86
N HIS A 115 -33.91 -7.61 19.15
CA HIS A 115 -34.69 -8.74 19.65
C HIS A 115 -36.18 -8.45 19.84
N SER A 116 -36.64 -7.22 19.55
CA SER A 116 -38.06 -6.85 19.57
C SER A 116 -38.78 -7.13 18.23
N PHE A 117 -38.04 -7.38 17.16
CA PHE A 117 -38.61 -7.69 15.84
C PHE A 117 -39.53 -8.93 15.86
N GLU A 118 -40.59 -8.89 15.05
CA GLU A 118 -41.72 -9.84 15.09
C GLU A 118 -41.35 -11.30 14.79
N LEU A 119 -40.38 -11.55 13.89
CA LEU A 119 -39.93 -12.89 13.51
C LEU A 119 -38.55 -13.21 14.09
N ASP A 120 -38.35 -14.43 14.61
CA ASP A 120 -37.03 -14.96 14.93
C ASP A 120 -36.15 -15.16 13.68
N SER A 121 -34.83 -15.33 13.86
CA SER A 121 -33.92 -15.47 12.71
C SER A 121 -34.22 -16.70 11.85
N ARG A 122 -34.75 -17.77 12.44
CA ARG A 122 -35.12 -18.98 11.70
C ARG A 122 -36.41 -18.75 10.91
N GLU A 123 -37.42 -18.18 11.54
CA GLU A 123 -38.68 -17.78 10.90
C GLU A 123 -38.42 -16.80 9.77
N LEU A 124 -37.60 -15.76 10.01
CA LEU A 124 -37.23 -14.79 8.99
C LEU A 124 -36.47 -15.44 7.82
N ASN A 125 -35.58 -16.40 8.07
CA ASN A 125 -34.91 -17.13 6.99
C ASN A 125 -35.90 -17.96 6.16
N GLN A 126 -36.92 -18.56 6.79
CA GLN A 126 -37.96 -19.32 6.09
C GLN A 126 -38.84 -18.39 5.26
N THR A 127 -39.40 -17.35 5.88
CA THR A 127 -40.27 -16.37 5.21
C THR A 127 -39.59 -15.71 4.01
N LEU A 128 -38.34 -15.29 4.16
CA LEU A 128 -37.60 -14.68 3.04
C LEU A 128 -37.15 -15.73 2.02
N GLY A 129 -36.92 -16.98 2.43
CA GLY A 129 -36.66 -18.08 1.50
C GLY A 129 -37.85 -18.37 0.61
N ASP A 130 -39.05 -18.45 1.19
CA ASP A 130 -40.32 -18.63 0.47
C ASP A 130 -40.55 -17.48 -0.52
N ALA A 131 -40.28 -16.24 -0.12
CA ALA A 131 -40.34 -15.08 -1.00
C ALA A 131 -39.42 -15.21 -2.23
N VAL A 132 -38.22 -15.80 -2.09
CA VAL A 132 -37.34 -16.07 -3.23
C VAL A 132 -37.95 -17.14 -4.15
N PHE A 133 -38.52 -18.21 -3.61
CA PHE A 133 -39.19 -19.24 -4.41
C PHE A 133 -40.38 -18.70 -5.19
N GLU A 134 -41.17 -17.79 -4.60
CA GLU A 134 -42.27 -17.13 -5.30
C GLU A 134 -41.78 -16.27 -6.48
N ALA A 135 -40.65 -15.58 -6.32
CA ALA A 135 -40.06 -14.76 -7.37
C ALA A 135 -39.32 -15.57 -8.44
N ILE A 136 -38.71 -16.70 -8.06
CA ILE A 136 -37.84 -17.54 -8.89
C ILE A 136 -38.15 -19.03 -8.61
N PRO A 137 -39.17 -19.61 -9.25
CA PRO A 137 -39.68 -20.95 -8.87
C PRO A 137 -38.67 -22.11 -8.95
N ASN A 138 -37.65 -22.01 -9.81
CA ASN A 138 -36.68 -23.10 -10.05
C ASN A 138 -35.35 -22.94 -9.29
N VAL A 139 -35.22 -21.90 -8.46
CA VAL A 139 -34.00 -21.65 -7.68
C VAL A 139 -33.75 -22.79 -6.69
N GLN A 140 -32.48 -23.11 -6.41
CA GLN A 140 -32.12 -24.14 -5.44
C GLN A 140 -31.49 -23.56 -4.17
N VAL A 141 -31.91 -24.04 -3.00
CA VAL A 141 -31.30 -23.67 -1.71
C VAL A 141 -30.04 -24.52 -1.46
N LYS A 142 -28.95 -23.88 -1.03
CA LYS A 142 -27.72 -24.56 -0.64
C LYS A 142 -27.13 -23.97 0.63
N MET A 143 -27.09 -24.75 1.71
CA MET A 143 -26.66 -24.23 3.02
C MET A 143 -25.15 -24.03 3.17
N LYS A 144 -24.34 -24.74 2.37
CA LYS A 144 -22.88 -24.68 2.40
C LYS A 144 -22.36 -24.24 1.03
N ALA A 145 -21.56 -23.16 1.02
CA ALA A 145 -21.04 -22.56 -0.21
C ALA A 145 -22.14 -22.34 -1.29
N PRO A 146 -23.18 -21.54 -0.97
CA PRO A 146 -24.13 -21.06 -1.99
C PRO A 146 -23.43 -20.10 -2.96
N ASP A 147 -23.99 -19.96 -4.15
CA ASP A 147 -23.53 -18.95 -5.11
C ASP A 147 -23.97 -17.54 -4.66
N ILE A 148 -25.15 -17.43 -4.07
CA ILE A 148 -25.70 -16.18 -3.52
C ILE A 148 -26.03 -16.36 -2.02
N GLU A 149 -25.39 -15.58 -1.15
CA GLU A 149 -25.78 -15.51 0.27
C GLU A 149 -26.41 -14.14 0.56
N LEU A 150 -27.74 -14.09 0.70
CA LEU A 150 -28.43 -12.89 1.17
C LEU A 150 -28.31 -12.80 2.69
N ARG A 151 -27.50 -11.87 3.15
CA ARG A 151 -27.35 -11.57 4.58
C ARG A 151 -28.34 -10.47 4.95
N VAL A 152 -29.19 -10.77 5.92
CA VAL A 152 -30.23 -9.85 6.41
C VAL A 152 -29.93 -9.50 7.85
N GLU A 153 -29.60 -8.26 8.15
CA GLU A 153 -29.30 -7.79 9.51
C GLU A 153 -30.42 -6.87 9.99
N ILE A 154 -31.14 -7.27 11.03
CA ILE A 154 -32.19 -6.46 11.66
C ILE A 154 -31.55 -5.65 12.79
N ARG A 155 -31.55 -4.33 12.63
CA ARG A 155 -31.04 -3.35 13.60
C ARG A 155 -32.20 -2.53 14.18
N GLU A 156 -31.92 -1.71 15.18
CA GLU A 156 -32.97 -0.91 15.84
C GLU A 156 -33.64 0.05 14.85
N GLU A 157 -32.84 0.66 13.96
CA GLU A 157 -33.27 1.72 13.06
C GLU A 157 -33.85 1.23 11.72
N ALA A 158 -33.43 0.07 11.23
CA ALA A 158 -33.77 -0.45 9.91
C ALA A 158 -33.35 -1.92 9.73
N ALA A 159 -33.76 -2.52 8.62
CA ALA A 159 -33.21 -3.78 8.14
C ALA A 159 -32.16 -3.54 7.05
N TYR A 160 -31.10 -4.33 7.04
CA TYR A 160 -30.00 -4.22 6.07
C TYR A 160 -29.85 -5.51 5.28
N ILE A 161 -29.81 -5.43 3.96
CA ILE A 161 -29.61 -6.59 3.07
C ILE A 161 -28.30 -6.41 2.29
N SER A 162 -27.43 -7.42 2.33
CA SER A 162 -26.21 -7.50 1.51
C SER A 162 -26.08 -8.88 0.89
N TYR A 163 -25.73 -8.97 -0.39
CA TYR A 163 -25.47 -10.26 -1.06
C TYR A 163 -24.00 -10.46 -1.47
N GLU A 164 -23.22 -9.38 -1.59
CA GLU A 164 -21.83 -9.46 -2.01
C GLU A 164 -20.84 -9.11 -0.88
N THR A 165 -19.63 -9.65 -1.01
CA THR A 165 -18.50 -9.35 -0.13
C THR A 165 -17.26 -9.17 -0.99
N ILE A 166 -16.73 -7.96 -1.00
CA ILE A 166 -15.60 -7.56 -1.84
C ILE A 166 -14.34 -7.58 -0.99
N ARG A 167 -13.27 -8.19 -1.51
CA ARG A 167 -11.96 -8.20 -0.83
C ARG A 167 -11.33 -6.82 -0.88
N GLY A 168 -10.79 -6.37 0.25
CA GLY A 168 -9.95 -5.17 0.31
C GLY A 168 -8.46 -5.52 0.20
N ALA A 169 -7.61 -4.51 0.34
CA ALA A 169 -6.15 -4.66 0.27
C ALA A 169 -5.55 -5.51 1.41
N GLY A 170 -6.31 -5.76 2.49
CA GLY A 170 -5.81 -6.43 3.69
C GLY A 170 -4.73 -5.62 4.39
N GLY A 171 -3.82 -6.28 5.11
CA GLY A 171 -2.71 -5.61 5.78
C GLY A 171 -3.15 -4.73 6.96
N LEU A 172 -2.33 -3.72 7.28
CA LEU A 172 -2.53 -2.80 8.40
C LEU A 172 -2.68 -1.36 7.90
N PRO A 173 -3.50 -0.51 8.54
CA PRO A 173 -3.63 0.90 8.20
C PRO A 173 -2.27 1.57 8.27
N VAL A 174 -1.89 2.24 7.19
CA VAL A 174 -0.67 3.05 7.09
C VAL A 174 -0.57 4.01 8.27
N GLY A 175 0.60 4.12 8.89
CA GLY A 175 0.87 4.90 10.11
C GLY A 175 0.51 4.23 11.44
N THR A 176 0.09 2.96 11.43
CA THR A 176 -0.09 2.19 12.68
C THR A 176 1.18 1.51 13.18
N SER A 177 2.15 1.28 12.28
CA SER A 177 3.41 0.57 12.57
C SER A 177 4.63 1.49 12.59
N GLY A 178 4.42 2.79 12.78
CA GLY A 178 5.50 3.77 12.84
C GLY A 178 5.86 4.39 11.50
N LYS A 179 7.04 5.01 11.42
CA LYS A 179 7.54 5.72 10.25
C LYS A 179 8.89 5.15 9.80
N GLY A 180 9.10 5.03 8.48
CA GLY A 180 10.35 4.54 7.88
C GLY A 180 10.85 5.44 6.74
N MET A 181 12.15 5.36 6.47
CA MET A 181 12.78 6.00 5.31
C MET A 181 12.94 4.96 4.19
N LEU A 182 12.22 5.12 3.09
CA LEU A 182 12.33 4.25 1.91
C LEU A 182 13.45 4.76 1.02
N MET A 183 14.54 4.00 0.89
CA MET A 183 15.55 4.25 -0.13
C MET A 183 14.96 3.89 -1.50
N LEU A 184 14.53 4.90 -2.25
CA LEU A 184 13.86 4.76 -3.53
C LEU A 184 14.84 4.99 -4.68
N SER A 185 14.97 3.97 -5.51
CA SER A 185 15.70 3.98 -6.78
C SER A 185 14.73 4.03 -7.96
N GLY A 186 15.23 4.35 -9.14
CA GLY A 186 14.48 4.29 -10.40
C GLY A 186 14.28 2.87 -10.94
N GLY A 187 14.52 1.83 -10.13
CA GLY A 187 14.40 0.42 -10.52
C GLY A 187 13.13 -0.25 -9.98
N ILE A 188 12.92 -1.51 -10.34
CA ILE A 188 11.67 -2.26 -10.07
C ILE A 188 11.46 -2.55 -8.58
N ASP A 189 12.53 -2.86 -7.85
CA ASP A 189 12.46 -3.52 -6.55
C ASP A 189 12.08 -2.56 -5.40
N SER A 190 12.56 -1.31 -5.43
CA SER A 190 12.37 -0.36 -4.32
C SER A 190 10.95 0.20 -4.21
N PRO A 191 10.19 0.47 -5.30
CA PRO A 191 8.76 0.77 -5.20
C PRO A 191 7.97 -0.40 -4.61
N VAL A 192 8.29 -1.64 -5.00
CA VAL A 192 7.65 -2.85 -4.45
C VAL A 192 7.92 -2.97 -2.95
N ALA A 193 9.16 -2.72 -2.50
CA ALA A 193 9.48 -2.65 -1.09
C ALA A 193 8.67 -1.57 -0.35
N GLY A 194 8.51 -0.38 -0.95
CA GLY A 194 7.66 0.69 -0.43
C GLY A 194 6.21 0.26 -0.25
N TYR A 195 5.62 -0.35 -1.27
CA TYR A 195 4.26 -0.90 -1.24
C TYR A 195 4.08 -1.95 -0.12
N LEU A 196 5.03 -2.87 0.02
CA LEU A 196 4.98 -3.91 1.06
C LEU A 196 5.15 -3.33 2.48
N ALA A 197 5.94 -2.27 2.64
CA ALA A 197 6.06 -1.56 3.91
C ALA A 197 4.74 -0.84 4.28
N LEU A 198 4.14 -0.12 3.32
CA LEU A 198 2.81 0.50 3.46
C LEU A 198 1.76 -0.55 3.85
N LYS A 199 1.77 -1.73 3.22
CA LYS A 199 0.88 -2.87 3.54
C LYS A 199 0.98 -3.34 4.99
N ARG A 200 2.16 -3.19 5.61
CA ARG A 200 2.37 -3.48 7.04
C ARG A 200 2.14 -2.28 7.94
N GLY A 201 1.50 -1.23 7.44
CA GLY A 201 1.08 -0.08 8.22
C GLY A 201 2.21 0.89 8.54
N VAL A 202 3.36 0.78 7.87
CA VAL A 202 4.48 1.71 8.02
C VAL A 202 4.18 2.95 7.19
N ASP A 203 4.27 4.13 7.79
CA ASP A 203 4.28 5.40 7.08
C ASP A 203 5.67 5.65 6.49
N ILE A 204 5.77 6.16 5.26
CA ILE A 204 7.06 6.25 4.56
C ILE A 204 7.35 7.67 4.07
N GLU A 205 8.61 8.06 4.12
CA GLU A 205 9.17 9.13 3.30
C GLU A 205 10.19 8.51 2.35
N ALA A 206 10.19 8.92 1.09
CA ALA A 206 11.07 8.39 0.06
C ALA A 206 12.38 9.19 0.04
N VAL A 207 13.52 8.51 0.10
CA VAL A 207 14.87 9.09 0.00
C VAL A 207 15.47 8.63 -1.33
N HIS A 208 15.73 9.58 -2.22
CA HIS A 208 16.31 9.35 -3.53
C HIS A 208 17.67 10.06 -3.62
N PHE A 209 18.67 9.38 -4.16
CA PHE A 209 20.02 9.93 -4.31
C PHE A 209 20.22 10.36 -5.76
N ALA A 210 20.42 11.66 -5.97
CA ALA A 210 20.66 12.24 -7.29
C ALA A 210 22.12 12.67 -7.42
N SER A 211 22.68 12.58 -8.62
CA SER A 211 24.07 12.99 -8.88
C SER A 211 24.19 13.79 -10.18
N PRO A 212 23.51 14.95 -10.30
CA PRO A 212 23.69 15.82 -11.47
C PRO A 212 25.14 16.31 -11.56
N PRO A 213 25.70 16.50 -12.78
CA PRO A 213 25.05 16.35 -14.09
C PRO A 213 25.04 14.91 -14.63
N TYR A 214 25.49 13.92 -13.85
CA TYR A 214 25.57 12.53 -14.30
C TYR A 214 24.20 11.86 -14.39
N THR A 215 23.30 12.11 -13.43
CA THR A 215 21.90 11.68 -13.51
C THR A 215 21.06 12.71 -14.25
N SER A 216 20.23 12.26 -15.20
CA SER A 216 19.36 13.14 -15.98
C SER A 216 18.15 13.63 -15.18
N PRO A 217 17.52 14.75 -15.58
CA PRO A 217 16.22 15.15 -15.05
C PRO A 217 15.14 14.06 -15.18
N GLY A 218 15.19 13.27 -16.26
CA GLY A 218 14.30 12.13 -16.46
C GLY A 218 14.44 11.03 -15.39
N ALA A 219 15.65 10.80 -14.85
CA ALA A 219 15.85 9.86 -13.76
C ALA A 219 15.18 10.34 -12.46
N LEU A 220 15.26 11.63 -12.16
CA LEU A 220 14.59 12.25 -11.01
C LEU A 220 13.07 12.19 -11.16
N LYS A 221 12.55 12.57 -12.34
CA LYS A 221 11.11 12.49 -12.65
C LYS A 221 10.61 11.06 -12.51
N LYS A 222 11.32 10.08 -13.07
CA LYS A 222 11.03 8.65 -12.89
C LYS A 222 10.89 8.24 -11.41
N ALA A 223 11.82 8.67 -10.55
CA ALA A 223 11.73 8.38 -9.12
C ALA A 223 10.53 9.06 -8.43
N GLN A 224 10.20 10.29 -8.82
CA GLN A 224 9.01 11.00 -8.35
C GLN A 224 7.71 10.32 -8.81
N ASP A 225 7.67 9.84 -10.05
CA ASP A 225 6.51 9.13 -10.60
C ASP A 225 6.27 7.79 -9.91
N LEU A 226 7.34 7.04 -9.63
CA LEU A 226 7.28 5.84 -8.79
C LEU A 226 6.76 6.15 -7.39
N THR A 227 7.22 7.26 -6.79
CA THR A 227 6.68 7.74 -5.50
C THR A 227 5.20 8.07 -5.61
N ARG A 228 4.77 8.71 -6.71
CA ARG A 228 3.38 9.06 -6.97
C ARG A 228 2.49 7.83 -7.03
N LYS A 229 2.91 6.75 -7.68
CA LYS A 229 2.17 5.48 -7.68
C LYS A 229 1.96 4.94 -6.26
N LEU A 230 2.93 5.10 -5.35
CA LEU A 230 2.80 4.68 -3.96
C LEU A 230 1.82 5.53 -3.13
N THR A 231 1.57 6.78 -3.52
CA THR A 231 0.61 7.66 -2.81
C THR A 231 -0.81 7.10 -2.81
N LYS A 232 -1.17 6.30 -3.81
CA LYS A 232 -2.46 5.58 -3.89
C LYS A 232 -2.72 4.68 -2.67
N PHE A 233 -1.66 4.23 -1.99
CA PHE A 233 -1.75 3.32 -0.86
C PHE A 233 -1.40 3.98 0.48
N GLY A 234 -0.56 5.02 0.46
CA GLY A 234 -0.03 5.69 1.65
C GLY A 234 -0.61 7.08 1.96
N GLY A 235 -1.29 7.71 0.99
CA GLY A 235 -1.54 9.15 1.01
C GLY A 235 -0.32 9.94 0.49
N ASN A 236 -0.24 11.22 0.81
CA ASN A 236 0.88 12.07 0.37
C ASN A 236 2.20 11.54 0.94
N ILE A 237 3.24 11.51 0.10
CA ILE A 237 4.58 11.03 0.49
C ILE A 237 5.57 12.19 0.36
N LYS A 238 6.39 12.40 1.39
CA LYS A 238 7.54 13.31 1.27
C LYS A 238 8.63 12.62 0.46
N PHE A 239 9.02 13.24 -0.64
CA PHE A 239 10.14 12.85 -1.47
C PHE A 239 11.35 13.71 -1.09
N ILE A 240 12.43 13.06 -0.69
CA ILE A 240 13.66 13.67 -0.21
C ILE A 240 14.74 13.37 -1.24
N GLU A 241 15.11 14.38 -2.02
CA GLU A 241 16.23 14.31 -2.94
C GLU A 241 17.52 14.65 -2.18
N VAL A 242 18.49 13.75 -2.27
CA VAL A 242 19.81 13.89 -1.64
C VAL A 242 20.85 14.19 -2.71
N PRO A 243 21.56 15.34 -2.64
CA PRO A 243 22.68 15.61 -3.54
C PRO A 243 23.84 14.67 -3.20
N PHE A 244 24.26 13.87 -4.18
CA PHE A 244 25.21 12.78 -3.96
C PHE A 244 26.46 12.84 -4.88
N THR A 245 26.53 13.81 -5.80
CA THR A 245 27.63 13.97 -6.76
C THR A 245 29.01 14.06 -6.08
N GLU A 246 29.16 14.97 -5.11
CA GLU A 246 30.45 15.20 -4.40
C GLU A 246 30.99 13.90 -3.79
N ILE A 247 30.10 13.12 -3.15
CA ILE A 247 30.46 11.85 -2.51
C ILE A 247 30.93 10.83 -3.56
N GLN A 248 30.24 10.72 -4.70
CA GLN A 248 30.63 9.79 -5.75
C GLN A 248 31.98 10.15 -6.36
N GLU A 249 32.24 11.44 -6.61
CA GLU A 249 33.53 11.92 -7.13
C GLU A 249 34.67 11.65 -6.16
N GLU A 250 34.45 11.92 -4.87
CA GLU A 250 35.42 11.65 -3.79
C GLU A 250 35.74 10.16 -3.65
N ILE A 251 34.72 9.30 -3.67
CA ILE A 251 34.89 7.84 -3.64
C ILE A 251 35.67 7.38 -4.88
N LYS A 252 35.32 7.87 -6.08
CA LYS A 252 35.99 7.52 -7.34
C LYS A 252 37.46 7.95 -7.35
N ALA A 253 37.77 9.11 -6.78
CA ALA A 253 39.13 9.65 -6.75
C ALA A 253 40.05 8.93 -5.75
N LYS A 254 39.51 8.46 -4.62
CA LYS A 254 40.33 8.03 -3.47
C LYS A 254 40.21 6.55 -3.12
N ALA A 255 39.21 5.84 -3.61
CA ALA A 255 38.99 4.43 -3.28
C ALA A 255 39.34 3.49 -4.45
N PRO A 256 39.73 2.23 -4.16
CA PRO A 256 39.91 1.22 -5.20
C PRO A 256 38.62 0.92 -5.94
N GLU A 257 38.70 0.77 -7.26
CA GLU A 257 37.57 0.53 -8.16
C GLU A 257 36.63 -0.59 -7.68
N ALA A 258 37.21 -1.70 -7.20
CA ALA A 258 36.44 -2.85 -6.71
C ALA A 258 35.56 -2.56 -5.48
N TYR A 259 35.80 -1.46 -4.75
CA TYR A 259 35.04 -1.06 -3.55
C TYR A 259 34.12 0.14 -3.77
N LEU A 260 34.11 0.76 -4.96
CA LEU A 260 33.30 1.95 -5.23
C LEU A 260 31.83 1.72 -4.86
N MET A 261 31.23 0.63 -5.34
CA MET A 261 29.83 0.29 -5.05
C MET A 261 29.56 0.04 -3.55
N THR A 262 30.48 -0.62 -2.84
CA THR A 262 30.32 -0.88 -1.40
C THR A 262 30.38 0.42 -0.60
N LEU A 263 31.33 1.30 -0.92
CA LEU A 263 31.48 2.60 -0.23
C LEU A 263 30.30 3.52 -0.54
N THR A 264 29.88 3.60 -1.80
CA THR A 264 28.70 4.37 -2.22
C THR A 264 27.46 3.96 -1.41
N ARG A 265 27.16 2.66 -1.33
CA ARG A 265 26.01 2.18 -0.54
C ARG A 265 26.16 2.41 0.97
N ARG A 266 27.39 2.35 1.49
CA ARG A 266 27.68 2.69 2.89
C ARG A 266 27.37 4.17 3.18
N PHE A 267 27.74 5.09 2.30
CA PHE A 267 27.35 6.50 2.41
C PHE A 267 25.84 6.71 2.30
N MET A 268 25.18 6.09 1.32
CA MET A 268 23.72 6.17 1.19
C MET A 268 23.01 5.70 2.46
N MET A 269 23.48 4.62 3.08
CA MET A 269 22.95 4.14 4.35
C MET A 269 23.18 5.14 5.50
N ARG A 270 24.38 5.74 5.61
CA ARG A 270 24.67 6.75 6.65
C ARG A 270 23.79 7.99 6.52
N ILE A 271 23.65 8.51 5.30
CA ILE A 271 22.81 9.68 5.03
C ILE A 271 21.35 9.37 5.33
N THR A 272 20.85 8.22 4.87
CA THR A 272 19.47 7.81 5.16
C THR A 272 19.23 7.65 6.66
N ASP A 273 20.22 7.14 7.41
CA ASP A 273 20.11 6.99 8.86
C ASP A 273 20.12 8.35 9.60
N ARG A 274 20.91 9.32 9.13
CA ARG A 274 20.88 10.70 9.65
C ARG A 274 19.53 11.38 9.36
N ILE A 275 19.03 11.28 8.13
CA ILE A 275 17.71 11.77 7.74
C ILE A 275 16.62 11.10 8.58
N ARG A 276 16.71 9.78 8.78
CA ARG A 276 15.78 9.04 9.63
C ARG A 276 15.72 9.63 11.04
N GLU A 277 16.86 9.92 11.64
CA GLU A 277 16.95 10.52 12.98
C GLU A 277 16.28 11.90 13.03
N GLU A 278 16.65 12.81 12.13
CA GLU A 278 16.06 14.16 12.04
C GLU A 278 14.55 14.13 11.83
N ARG A 279 14.06 13.13 11.08
CA ARG A 279 12.65 12.99 10.72
C ARG A 279 11.88 12.02 11.63
N SER A 280 12.49 11.64 12.76
CA SER A 280 11.92 10.77 13.80
C SER A 280 11.35 9.45 13.27
N ALA A 281 11.98 8.89 12.23
CA ALA A 281 11.66 7.56 11.72
C ALA A 281 12.41 6.47 12.49
N GLN A 282 11.90 5.26 12.42
CA GLN A 282 12.34 4.14 13.26
C GLN A 282 13.12 3.09 12.47
N VAL A 283 12.93 3.04 11.15
CA VAL A 283 13.52 2.02 10.28
C VAL A 283 13.97 2.63 8.95
N ILE A 284 14.90 1.95 8.30
CA ILE A 284 15.24 2.15 6.88
C ILE A 284 14.59 1.01 6.08
N ILE A 285 14.05 1.31 4.91
CA ILE A 285 13.42 0.33 4.01
C ILE A 285 14.18 0.38 2.69
N ASN A 286 14.53 -0.77 2.14
CA ASN A 286 15.13 -0.84 0.80
C ASN A 286 14.60 -2.03 0.00
N GLY A 287 14.86 -2.01 -1.31
CA GLY A 287 14.49 -3.08 -2.25
C GLY A 287 15.58 -4.13 -2.47
N GLU A 288 16.41 -4.45 -1.47
CA GLU A 288 17.45 -5.48 -1.65
C GLU A 288 16.84 -6.89 -1.72
N SER A 289 17.17 -7.65 -2.78
CA SER A 289 16.86 -9.08 -2.93
C SER A 289 18.13 -9.93 -2.85
N LEU A 290 18.12 -11.02 -2.07
CA LEU A 290 19.32 -11.80 -1.81
C LEU A 290 19.80 -12.55 -3.06
N GLY A 291 21.05 -12.29 -3.46
CA GLY A 291 21.70 -13.01 -4.57
C GLY A 291 21.32 -12.55 -5.97
N GLN A 292 20.57 -11.45 -6.12
CA GLN A 292 20.16 -10.94 -7.43
C GLN A 292 21.28 -10.18 -8.16
N VAL A 293 22.07 -9.37 -7.44
CA VAL A 293 23.24 -8.65 -7.99
C VAL A 293 24.44 -8.73 -7.05
N ALA A 294 25.64 -8.38 -7.55
CA ALA A 294 26.89 -8.44 -6.79
C ALA A 294 26.87 -7.64 -5.47
N SER A 295 26.12 -6.53 -5.41
CA SER A 295 25.94 -5.73 -4.18
C SER A 295 25.00 -6.36 -3.15
N GLN A 296 24.30 -7.44 -3.49
CA GLN A 296 23.27 -8.07 -2.68
C GLN A 296 23.63 -9.53 -2.31
N THR A 297 24.93 -9.85 -2.26
CA THR A 297 25.41 -11.05 -1.56
C THR A 297 25.34 -10.84 -0.05
N ILE A 298 25.33 -11.92 0.75
CA ILE A 298 25.33 -11.82 2.22
C ILE A 298 26.52 -10.98 2.71
N GLU A 299 27.70 -11.19 2.13
CA GLU A 299 28.91 -10.46 2.52
C GLU A 299 28.84 -8.98 2.15
N SER A 300 28.28 -8.64 0.99
CA SER A 300 28.05 -7.25 0.61
C SER A 300 27.03 -6.58 1.51
N MET A 301 25.91 -7.25 1.79
CA MET A 301 24.88 -6.73 2.69
C MET A 301 25.45 -6.52 4.10
N GLN A 302 26.26 -7.44 4.63
CA GLN A 302 26.95 -7.27 5.91
C GLN A 302 27.91 -6.08 5.88
N ALA A 303 28.72 -5.96 4.82
CA ALA A 303 29.66 -4.85 4.67
C ALA A 303 28.94 -3.50 4.58
N ILE A 304 27.80 -3.42 3.91
CA ILE A 304 27.01 -2.19 3.80
C ILE A 304 26.30 -1.87 5.11
N ASN A 305 25.63 -2.86 5.72
CA ASN A 305 24.85 -2.68 6.96
C ASN A 305 25.73 -2.28 8.15
N ALA A 306 27.03 -2.64 8.18
CA ALA A 306 27.92 -2.36 9.30
C ALA A 306 28.07 -0.86 9.66
N VAL A 307 27.58 0.06 8.81
CA VAL A 307 27.57 1.51 9.09
C VAL A 307 26.46 1.97 10.02
N THR A 308 25.45 1.13 10.28
CA THR A 308 24.29 1.48 11.08
C THR A 308 23.75 0.29 11.86
N ASN A 309 23.25 0.56 13.07
CA ASN A 309 22.51 -0.41 13.89
C ASN A 309 20.99 -0.24 13.74
N THR A 310 20.53 0.73 12.96
CA THR A 310 19.11 0.95 12.69
C THR A 310 18.53 -0.28 11.98
N PRO A 311 17.32 -0.74 12.36
CA PRO A 311 16.67 -1.83 11.66
C PRO A 311 16.44 -1.50 10.19
N ILE A 312 16.97 -2.35 9.30
CA ILE A 312 16.76 -2.26 7.85
C ILE A 312 15.74 -3.32 7.44
N ILE A 313 14.56 -2.88 7.03
CA ILE A 313 13.50 -3.73 6.52
C ILE A 313 13.73 -3.95 5.03
N ARG A 314 13.82 -5.22 4.63
CA ARG A 314 14.08 -5.64 3.24
C ARG A 314 12.92 -6.53 2.77
N PRO A 315 11.77 -5.95 2.37
CA PRO A 315 10.54 -6.71 2.14
C PRO A 315 10.67 -7.80 1.07
N VAL A 316 11.56 -7.58 0.09
CA VAL A 316 11.74 -8.47 -1.06
C VAL A 316 12.98 -9.38 -0.95
N VAL A 317 13.63 -9.44 0.23
CA VAL A 317 14.93 -10.13 0.40
C VAL A 317 14.92 -11.61 0.05
N THR A 318 13.77 -12.28 0.20
CA THR A 318 13.59 -13.71 -0.11
C THR A 318 12.71 -13.96 -1.33
N MET A 319 12.38 -12.92 -2.10
CA MET A 319 11.53 -13.03 -3.28
C MET A 319 12.41 -13.21 -4.52
N ASP A 320 11.97 -14.03 -5.46
CA ASP A 320 12.59 -14.06 -6.78
C ASP A 320 12.16 -12.85 -7.62
N LYS A 321 12.86 -12.67 -8.76
CA LYS A 321 12.63 -11.52 -9.63
C LYS A 321 11.25 -11.50 -10.26
N LEU A 322 10.67 -12.67 -10.56
CA LEU A 322 9.34 -12.76 -11.18
C LEU A 322 8.27 -12.38 -10.17
N GLU A 323 8.40 -12.80 -8.91
CA GLU A 323 7.48 -12.39 -7.84
C GLU A 323 7.50 -10.86 -7.63
N ILE A 324 8.68 -10.23 -7.72
CA ILE A 324 8.81 -8.77 -7.61
C ILE A 324 8.15 -8.08 -8.82
N ILE A 325 8.39 -8.58 -10.04
CA ILE A 325 7.78 -8.04 -11.27
C ILE A 325 6.25 -8.15 -11.22
N ASP A 326 5.71 -9.30 -10.82
CA ASP A 326 4.27 -9.53 -10.68
C ASP A 326 3.62 -8.50 -9.74
N ILE A 327 4.32 -8.10 -8.67
CA ILE A 327 3.82 -7.06 -7.77
C ILE A 327 3.96 -5.69 -8.44
N ALA A 328 5.11 -5.39 -9.06
CA ALA A 328 5.34 -4.12 -9.75
C ALA A 328 4.31 -3.83 -10.86
N GLU A 329 3.87 -4.87 -11.59
CA GLU A 329 2.79 -4.76 -12.56
C GLU A 329 1.44 -4.50 -11.88
N LYS A 330 1.11 -5.24 -10.82
CA LYS A 330 -0.14 -5.06 -10.06
C LYS A 330 -0.28 -3.68 -9.43
N ILE A 331 0.83 -3.05 -9.06
CA ILE A 331 0.85 -1.71 -8.46
C ILE A 331 1.21 -0.61 -9.46
N ASP A 332 1.30 -0.95 -10.76
CA ASP A 332 1.49 0.00 -11.85
C ASP A 332 2.80 0.81 -11.74
N THR A 333 3.87 0.16 -11.28
CA THR A 333 5.23 0.73 -11.18
C THR A 333 6.21 0.14 -12.19
N PHE A 334 5.89 -1.01 -12.80
CA PHE A 334 6.81 -1.72 -13.69
C PHE A 334 7.22 -0.90 -14.92
N GLN A 335 6.25 -0.35 -15.67
CA GLN A 335 6.51 0.40 -16.91
C GLN A 335 7.38 1.63 -16.68
N ILE A 336 7.15 2.35 -15.57
CA ILE A 336 7.98 3.50 -15.18
C ILE A 336 9.40 3.03 -14.83
N SER A 337 9.52 1.94 -14.08
CA SER A 337 10.82 1.42 -13.61
C SER A 337 11.76 0.98 -14.73
N ILE A 338 11.22 0.58 -15.89
CA ILE A 338 12.02 0.10 -17.04
C ILE A 338 12.38 1.20 -18.04
N GLN A 339 11.93 2.45 -17.83
CA GLN A 339 12.34 3.57 -18.67
C GLN A 339 13.88 3.72 -18.67
N PRO A 340 14.50 4.08 -19.82
CA PRO A 340 15.95 4.02 -20.05
C PRO A 340 16.74 5.16 -19.39
N PHE A 341 16.28 5.63 -18.22
CA PHE A 341 16.98 6.62 -17.41
C PHE A 341 17.83 5.93 -16.35
N GLU A 342 19.14 6.05 -16.46
CA GLU A 342 20.07 5.46 -15.51
C GLU A 342 20.01 6.13 -14.14
N ASP A 343 20.22 5.33 -13.10
CA ASP A 343 20.21 5.78 -11.71
C ASP A 343 21.63 6.10 -11.24
N CYS A 344 21.76 6.87 -10.16
CA CYS A 344 23.02 7.22 -9.51
C CYS A 344 23.92 6.01 -9.25
N CYS A 345 23.35 4.86 -8.91
CA CYS A 345 24.10 3.62 -8.63
C CYS A 345 24.69 2.94 -9.88
N THR A 346 24.10 3.13 -11.07
CA THR A 346 24.55 2.42 -12.29
C THR A 346 25.65 3.18 -13.00
N ILE A 347 25.58 4.52 -13.02
CA ILE A 347 26.54 5.36 -13.74
C ILE A 347 27.97 5.24 -13.18
N PHE A 348 28.09 4.99 -11.88
CA PHE A 348 29.37 4.84 -11.17
C PHE A 348 29.67 3.39 -10.78
N ALA A 349 28.94 2.43 -11.35
CA ALA A 349 29.20 1.02 -11.10
C ALA A 349 30.56 0.62 -11.69
N PRO A 350 31.42 -0.08 -10.92
CA PRO A 350 32.67 -0.61 -11.45
C PRO A 350 32.39 -1.76 -12.42
N ASP A 351 33.30 -2.00 -13.38
CA ASP A 351 33.17 -3.12 -14.34
C ASP A 351 33.12 -4.48 -13.65
N ARG A 352 33.84 -4.62 -12.53
CA ARG A 352 33.98 -5.86 -11.76
C ARG A 352 33.74 -5.60 -10.27
N PRO A 353 32.46 -5.46 -9.85
CA PRO A 353 32.14 -5.20 -8.47
C PRO A 353 32.53 -6.39 -7.58
N LYS A 354 33.03 -6.10 -6.38
CA LYS A 354 33.39 -7.14 -5.42
C LYS A 354 32.14 -7.77 -4.80
N THR A 355 31.99 -9.08 -4.95
CA THR A 355 30.88 -9.87 -4.37
C THR A 355 31.11 -10.26 -2.91
N ASN A 356 32.35 -10.16 -2.40
CA ASN A 356 32.70 -10.43 -1.01
C ASN A 356 33.59 -9.31 -0.45
N PRO A 357 33.05 -8.09 -0.29
CA PRO A 357 33.78 -6.99 0.34
C PRO A 357 33.99 -7.31 1.83
N LYS A 358 35.20 -7.06 2.33
CA LYS A 358 35.51 -7.24 3.75
C LYS A 358 35.29 -5.93 4.48
N ILE A 359 34.55 -5.97 5.58
CA ILE A 359 34.25 -4.80 6.43
C ILE A 359 35.53 -4.01 6.75
N LYS A 360 36.58 -4.71 7.23
CA LYS A 360 37.88 -4.11 7.55
C LYS A 360 38.51 -3.30 6.40
N ASN A 361 38.32 -3.75 5.16
CA ASN A 361 38.85 -3.03 4.01
C ASN A 361 38.00 -1.82 3.67
N ALA A 362 36.66 -1.94 3.74
CA ALA A 362 35.77 -0.80 3.56
C ALA A 362 36.08 0.30 4.59
N GLU A 363 36.18 -0.06 5.87
CA GLU A 363 36.58 0.86 6.95
C GLU A 363 37.95 1.49 6.72
N LYS A 364 38.94 0.70 6.26
CA LYS A 364 40.25 1.23 5.89
C LYS A 364 40.16 2.27 4.78
N TYR A 365 39.41 1.99 3.70
CA TYR A 365 39.28 2.93 2.59
C TYR A 365 38.48 4.19 2.97
N GLU A 366 37.52 4.06 3.90
CA GLU A 366 36.81 5.21 4.47
C GLU A 366 37.75 6.16 5.22
N THR A 367 38.90 5.72 5.75
CA THR A 367 39.89 6.62 6.38
C THR A 367 40.52 7.62 5.41
N TYR A 368 40.38 7.42 4.10
CA TYR A 368 40.86 8.35 3.07
C TYR A 368 39.81 9.42 2.71
N LEU A 369 38.60 9.30 3.25
CA LEU A 369 37.46 10.15 2.93
C LEU A 369 37.05 10.96 4.18
N ASP A 370 36.58 12.20 3.96
CA ASP A 370 35.93 13.01 4.99
C ASP A 370 34.49 12.52 5.19
N VAL A 371 34.32 11.32 5.76
CA VAL A 371 33.00 10.64 5.83
C VAL A 371 31.96 11.52 6.52
N GLU A 372 32.27 12.05 7.71
CA GLU A 372 31.31 12.85 8.48
C GLU A 372 30.99 14.18 7.76
N GLY A 373 32.01 14.92 7.30
CA GLY A 373 31.77 16.19 6.62
C GLY A 373 30.99 16.03 5.31
N LEU A 374 31.26 14.97 4.55
CA LEU A 374 30.51 14.64 3.33
C LEU A 374 29.04 14.30 3.64
N VAL A 375 28.79 13.49 4.67
CA VAL A 375 27.43 13.15 5.10
C VAL A 375 26.69 14.40 5.58
N GLU A 376 27.33 15.24 6.39
CA GLU A 376 26.74 16.51 6.86
C GLU A 376 26.37 17.44 5.71
N ARG A 377 27.24 17.62 4.72
CA ARG A 377 26.96 18.44 3.54
C ARG A 377 25.80 17.88 2.71
N ALA A 378 25.77 16.56 2.49
CA ALA A 378 24.68 15.92 1.74
C ALA A 378 23.33 16.06 2.46
N VAL A 379 23.30 15.90 3.79
CA VAL A 379 22.07 16.07 4.60
C VAL A 379 21.63 17.53 4.65
N ALA A 380 22.56 18.48 4.76
CA ALA A 380 22.24 19.91 4.73
C ALA A 380 21.70 20.36 3.35
N GLY A 381 22.08 19.68 2.28
CA GLY A 381 21.67 19.99 0.91
C GLY A 381 20.39 19.29 0.42
N ILE A 382 19.67 18.55 1.28
CA ILE A 382 18.46 17.83 0.84
C ILE A 382 17.37 18.78 0.35
N MET A 383 16.65 18.35 -0.69
CA MET A 383 15.44 19.02 -1.17
C MET A 383 14.24 18.14 -0.87
N ILE A 384 13.16 18.73 -0.35
CA ILE A 384 11.96 18.00 0.06
C ILE A 384 10.76 18.49 -0.73
N THR A 385 10.12 17.57 -1.45
CA THR A 385 8.88 17.81 -2.20
C THR A 385 7.77 16.93 -1.62
N GLU A 386 6.55 17.43 -1.52
CA GLU A 386 5.39 16.58 -1.21
C GLU A 386 4.81 16.05 -2.52
N ILE A 387 4.72 14.72 -2.65
CA ILE A 387 4.10 14.07 -3.79
C ILE A 387 2.67 13.70 -3.43
N THR A 388 1.73 14.19 -4.22
CA THR A 388 0.29 13.93 -4.12
C THR A 388 -0.18 12.94 -5.20
N PRO A 389 -1.37 12.34 -5.08
CA PRO A 389 -1.91 11.43 -6.11
C PRO A 389 -2.13 12.08 -7.48
N GLU A 390 -2.41 13.38 -7.50
CA GLU A 390 -2.58 14.17 -8.73
C GLU A 390 -1.21 14.43 -9.37
N ALA A 391 -1.10 14.17 -10.67
CA ALA A 391 0.08 14.50 -11.46
C ALA A 391 -0.13 15.88 -12.08
N GLU A 392 0.79 16.80 -11.83
CA GLU A 392 0.93 17.99 -12.67
C GLU A 392 1.77 17.58 -13.88
N THR A 393 1.20 17.73 -15.08
CA THR A 393 1.94 17.56 -16.32
C THR A 393 2.91 18.72 -16.48
N ASP A 394 4.19 18.42 -16.68
CA ASP A 394 5.25 19.42 -16.89
C ASP A 394 5.98 19.21 -18.22
N GLU A 395 6.84 20.17 -18.58
CA GLU A 395 7.64 20.12 -19.82
C GLU A 395 8.55 18.88 -19.88
N VAL A 396 8.89 18.28 -18.73
CA VAL A 396 9.69 17.05 -18.68
C VAL A 396 8.85 15.84 -19.12
N ASP A 397 7.54 15.82 -18.84
CA ASP A 397 6.64 14.78 -19.34
C ASP A 397 6.59 14.76 -20.88
N GLU A 398 6.46 15.93 -21.51
CA GLU A 398 6.46 16.06 -22.98
C GLU A 398 7.77 15.55 -23.58
N LEU A 399 8.91 15.94 -23.00
CA LEU A 399 10.23 15.49 -23.44
C LEU A 399 10.45 13.98 -23.25
N ILE A 400 9.92 13.40 -22.18
CA ILE A 400 9.99 11.95 -21.94
C ILE A 400 9.15 11.20 -22.97
N GLU A 401 7.94 11.69 -23.29
CA GLU A 401 7.08 11.09 -24.32
C GLU A 401 7.72 11.12 -25.71
N GLU A 402 8.48 12.17 -26.06
CA GLU A 402 9.22 12.23 -27.32
C GLU A 402 10.40 11.24 -27.40
N LEU A 403 10.93 10.80 -26.25
CA LEU A 403 12.09 9.91 -26.15
C LEU A 403 11.74 8.42 -26.05
N LEU A 404 10.50 8.08 -25.67
CA LEU A 404 9.97 6.71 -25.52
C LEU A 404 9.30 6.23 -26.80
#